data_AF-A0A1I4QX96-F1
#
_entry.id   AF-A0A1I4QX96-F1
#
_cell.length_a   1.000
_cell.length_b   1.000
_cell.length_c   1.000
_cell.angle_alpha   90.00
_cell.angle_beta   90.00
_cell.angle_gamma   90.00
#
_symmetry.space_group_name_H-M   'P 1'
#
loop_
_entity.id
_entity.type
_entity.pdbx_description
1 polymer ?
#
loop_
_entity_poly.entity_id
_entity_poly.type
_entity_poly.pdbx_seq_one_letter_code
_entity_poly.pdbx_strand_id
1 'polypeptide(L)'
;MSNPKHTLFWMTLFLGVVVVVGVLIHKPLMTAFMANWVFNLLIVGVLIVGIALTYRQVFVLFPELRWIAQFRTGHAGLSVVQEPRLLKPLARQLGEDAKRDRFTLSTLSLRTVLDGIHSRMDEQREITRYFISLLVFLGLLGTFWGLLGTINAVGQVITGLDMSQEDFGKVFAELQDGLLKPLEGMGTAFSSSLLGLGGSLILGFLDIQAGHAQNRFYDGLEEWLTGVTNLVDRVDDEKELS
;
A
#
# COMPACT_ATOMS: atom_id res chain seq x y z
N MET A 1 22.47 -1.79 10.12
CA MET A 1 21.40 -1.18 9.29
C MET A 1 21.01 -2.10 8.15
N SER A 2 19.76 -2.57 8.14
CA SER A 2 19.27 -3.49 7.10
C SER A 2 19.17 -2.80 5.73
N ASN A 3 19.53 -3.51 4.66
CA ASN A 3 19.55 -2.95 3.32
C ASN A 3 18.12 -2.91 2.74
N PRO A 4 17.51 -1.73 2.47
CA PRO A 4 16.16 -1.62 1.92
C PRO A 4 16.03 -2.26 0.53
N LYS A 5 17.15 -2.52 -0.16
CA LYS A 5 17.19 -3.30 -1.42
C LYS A 5 16.61 -4.70 -1.26
N HIS A 6 16.78 -5.34 -0.10
CA HIS A 6 16.23 -6.65 0.16
C HIS A 6 14.70 -6.63 0.18
N THR A 7 14.09 -5.61 0.81
CA THR A 7 12.62 -5.47 0.80
C THR A 7 12.10 -5.28 -0.62
N LEU A 8 12.71 -4.39 -1.40
CA LEU A 8 12.32 -4.18 -2.80
C LEU A 8 12.41 -5.47 -3.62
N PHE A 9 13.47 -6.26 -3.44
CA PHE A 9 13.60 -7.54 -4.11
C PHE A 9 12.43 -8.48 -3.84
N TRP A 10 12.03 -8.65 -2.57
CA TRP A 10 10.88 -9.49 -2.21
C TRP A 10 9.55 -8.94 -2.72
N MET A 11 9.35 -7.62 -2.68
CA MET A 11 8.15 -6.98 -3.23
C MET A 11 8.05 -7.20 -4.74
N THR A 12 9.16 -7.07 -5.47
CA THR A 12 9.20 -7.26 -6.93
C THR A 12 9.07 -8.74 -7.31
N LEU A 13 9.71 -9.64 -6.56
CA LEU A 13 9.57 -11.09 -6.75
C LEU A 13 8.12 -11.53 -6.56
N PHE A 14 7.47 -11.09 -5.49
CA PHE A 14 6.07 -11.39 -5.22
C PHE A 14 5.16 -10.87 -6.34
N LEU A 15 5.35 -9.61 -6.76
CA LEU A 15 4.56 -9.04 -7.86
C LEU A 15 4.79 -9.80 -9.17
N GLY A 16 6.02 -10.25 -9.44
CA GLY A 16 6.34 -11.11 -10.57
C GLY A 16 5.56 -12.42 -10.54
N VAL A 17 5.49 -13.09 -9.39
CA VAL A 17 4.70 -14.33 -9.21
C VAL A 17 3.21 -14.06 -9.45
N VAL A 18 2.67 -12.97 -8.90
CA VAL A 18 1.26 -12.57 -9.09
C VAL A 18 0.95 -12.35 -10.57
N VAL A 19 1.84 -11.68 -11.31
CA VAL A 19 1.68 -11.46 -12.77
C VAL A 19 1.72 -12.79 -13.51
N VAL A 20 2.65 -13.70 -13.19
CA VAL A 20 2.72 -15.04 -13.80
C VAL A 20 1.42 -15.81 -13.57
N VAL A 21 0.92 -15.83 -12.33
CA VAL A 21 -0.37 -16.47 -12.02
C VAL A 21 -1.51 -15.83 -12.82
N GLY A 22 -1.56 -14.49 -12.89
CA GLY A 22 -2.55 -13.76 -13.67
C GLY A 22 -2.54 -14.10 -15.16
N VAL A 23 -1.35 -14.26 -15.75
CA VAL A 23 -1.17 -14.70 -17.14
C VAL A 23 -1.64 -16.15 -17.35
N LEU A 24 -1.33 -17.05 -16.41
CA LEU A 24 -1.80 -18.44 -16.47
C LEU A 24 -3.33 -18.54 -16.46
N ILE A 25 -4.00 -17.67 -15.69
CA ILE A 25 -5.46 -17.63 -15.59
C ILE A 25 -6.11 -16.56 -16.50
N HIS A 26 -5.45 -16.10 -17.56
CA HIS A 26 -5.93 -14.94 -18.33
C HIS A 26 -7.34 -15.12 -18.91
N LYS A 27 -7.72 -16.34 -19.34
CA LYS A 27 -9.03 -16.61 -19.95
C LYS A 27 -10.18 -16.31 -18.98
N PRO A 28 -10.26 -16.97 -17.81
CA PRO A 28 -11.30 -16.64 -16.82
C PRO A 28 -11.18 -15.22 -16.30
N LEU A 29 -9.96 -14.67 -16.19
CA LEU A 29 -9.75 -13.29 -15.76
C LEU A 29 -10.34 -12.27 -16.74
N MET A 30 -10.23 -12.51 -18.04
CA MET A 30 -10.78 -11.64 -19.08
C MET A 30 -12.31 -11.67 -19.09
N THR A 31 -12.91 -12.86 -18.94
CA THR A 31 -14.37 -13.02 -18.82
C THR A 31 -14.90 -12.30 -17.57
N ALA A 32 -14.20 -12.47 -16.44
CA ALA A 32 -14.48 -11.74 -15.21
C ALA A 32 -14.38 -10.22 -15.40
N PHE A 33 -13.32 -9.75 -16.05
CA PHE A 33 -13.08 -8.34 -16.29
C PHE A 33 -14.20 -7.70 -17.12
N MET A 34 -14.62 -8.37 -18.20
CA MET A 34 -15.64 -7.86 -19.11
C MET A 34 -17.05 -7.82 -18.50
N ALA A 35 -17.34 -8.64 -17.49
CA ALA A 35 -18.66 -8.67 -16.84
C ALA A 35 -19.02 -7.33 -16.18
N ASN A 36 -18.04 -6.65 -15.57
CA ASN A 36 -18.22 -5.34 -14.93
C ASN A 36 -17.04 -4.42 -15.28
N TRP A 37 -16.86 -4.14 -16.59
CA TRP A 37 -15.67 -3.45 -17.09
C TRP A 37 -15.36 -2.13 -16.38
N VAL A 38 -16.37 -1.34 -16.00
CA VAL A 38 -16.21 -0.07 -15.28
C VAL A 38 -15.59 -0.28 -13.89
N PHE A 39 -16.19 -1.15 -13.07
CA PHE A 39 -15.69 -1.43 -11.72
C PHE A 39 -14.35 -2.13 -11.76
N ASN A 40 -14.17 -3.08 -12.66
CA ASN A 40 -12.93 -3.83 -12.79
C ASN A 40 -11.77 -2.93 -13.25
N LEU A 41 -12.02 -1.97 -14.15
CA LEU A 41 -11.03 -0.96 -14.52
C LEU A 41 -10.66 -0.07 -13.31
N LEU A 42 -11.65 0.34 -12.52
CA LEU A 42 -11.41 1.15 -11.32
C LEU A 42 -10.61 0.36 -10.27
N ILE A 43 -10.93 -0.91 -10.05
CA ILE A 43 -10.18 -1.83 -9.17
C ILE A 43 -8.71 -1.91 -9.61
N VAL A 44 -8.46 -2.16 -10.90
CA VAL A 44 -7.10 -2.23 -11.44
C VAL A 44 -6.37 -0.89 -11.31
N GLY A 45 -7.05 0.24 -11.56
CA GLY A 45 -6.48 1.58 -11.36
C GLY A 45 -6.07 1.84 -9.92
N VAL A 46 -6.96 1.56 -8.95
CA VAL A 46 -6.67 1.69 -7.52
C VAL A 46 -5.53 0.76 -7.10
N LEU A 47 -5.49 -0.47 -7.61
CA LEU A 47 -4.40 -1.42 -7.35
C LEU A 47 -3.06 -0.88 -7.83
N ILE A 48 -2.97 -0.37 -9.06
CA ILE A 48 -1.74 0.21 -9.62
C ILE A 48 -1.27 1.40 -8.78
N VAL A 49 -2.18 2.31 -8.41
CA VAL A 49 -1.85 3.46 -7.56
C VAL A 49 -1.37 3.00 -6.19
N GLY A 50 -2.04 2.03 -5.56
CA GLY A 50 -1.61 1.47 -4.28
C GLY A 50 -0.23 0.81 -4.34
N ILE A 51 0.07 0.09 -5.42
CA ILE A 51 1.40 -0.49 -5.67
C ILE A 51 2.43 0.65 -5.78
N ALA A 52 2.15 1.70 -6.54
CA ALA A 52 3.05 2.83 -6.68
C ALA A 52 3.31 3.55 -5.33
N LEU A 53 2.28 3.72 -4.51
CA LEU A 53 2.39 4.33 -3.18
C LEU A 53 3.25 3.49 -2.22
N THR A 54 3.03 2.17 -2.15
CA THR A 54 3.82 1.26 -1.31
C THR A 54 5.29 1.20 -1.74
N TYR A 55 5.58 1.17 -3.04
CA TYR A 55 6.95 1.27 -3.52
C TYR A 55 7.59 2.61 -3.18
N ARG A 56 6.85 3.72 -3.38
CA ARG A 56 7.33 5.06 -3.01
C ARG A 56 7.70 5.15 -1.53
N GLN A 57 6.92 4.55 -0.63
CA GLN A 57 7.18 4.50 0.81
C GLN A 57 8.55 3.87 1.12
N VAL A 58 8.93 2.79 0.40
CA VAL A 58 10.25 2.16 0.55
C VAL A 58 11.35 2.97 -0.12
N PHE A 59 11.10 3.56 -1.30
CA PHE A 59 12.09 4.39 -2.01
C PHE A 59 12.50 5.64 -1.23
N VAL A 60 11.57 6.25 -0.49
CA VAL A 60 11.86 7.43 0.34
C VAL A 60 12.88 7.12 1.45
N LEU A 61 13.07 5.86 1.87
CA LEU A 61 14.05 5.49 2.89
C LEU A 61 15.51 5.51 2.37
N PHE A 62 15.73 5.39 1.06
CA PHE A 62 17.08 5.27 0.48
C PHE A 62 17.95 6.54 0.61
N PRO A 63 17.45 7.75 0.31
CA PRO A 63 18.21 8.98 0.54
C PRO A 63 18.52 9.19 2.02
N GLU A 64 17.58 8.86 2.92
CA GLU A 64 17.71 9.04 4.37
C GLU A 64 18.83 8.15 4.94
N LEU A 65 18.86 6.86 4.55
CA LEU A 65 19.95 5.94 4.95
C LEU A 65 21.32 6.38 4.44
N ARG A 66 21.39 6.92 3.21
CA ARG A 66 22.65 7.44 2.65
C ARG A 66 23.15 8.65 3.43
N TRP A 67 22.24 9.54 3.85
CA TRP A 67 22.59 10.70 4.66
C TRP A 67 23.16 10.29 6.03
N ILE A 68 22.51 9.34 6.75
CA ILE A 68 23.01 8.85 8.05
C ILE A 68 24.39 8.19 7.91
N ALA A 69 24.59 7.37 6.88
CA ALA A 69 25.86 6.69 6.63
C ALA A 69 27.02 7.69 6.36
N GLN A 70 26.75 8.79 5.66
CA GLN A 70 27.74 9.85 5.43
C GLN A 70 28.02 10.67 6.70
N PHE A 71 27.01 10.94 7.53
CA PHE A 71 27.21 11.65 8.79
C PHE A 71 28.07 10.84 9.77
N ARG A 72 27.88 9.52 9.85
CA ARG A 72 28.67 8.60 10.70
C ARG A 72 30.14 8.50 10.29
N THR A 73 30.48 8.76 9.03
CA THR A 73 31.86 8.65 8.51
C THR A 73 32.66 9.95 8.60
N GLY A 74 32.15 10.99 9.29
CA GLY A 74 32.91 12.19 9.63
C GLY A 74 33.19 13.16 8.46
N HIS A 75 32.65 12.90 7.27
CA HIS A 75 32.83 13.77 6.09
C HIS A 75 31.81 14.92 6.07
N ALA A 76 31.71 15.66 7.18
CA ALA A 76 30.80 16.80 7.33
C ALA A 76 31.13 18.01 6.41
N GLY A 77 32.14 17.91 5.55
CA GLY A 77 32.70 19.03 4.79
C GLY A 77 32.42 19.09 3.29
N LEU A 78 31.85 18.07 2.64
CA LEU A 78 31.76 18.07 1.18
C LEU A 78 30.33 17.85 0.68
N SER A 79 29.70 18.98 0.33
CA SER A 79 28.59 19.11 -0.63
C SER A 79 27.35 18.26 -0.37
N VAL A 80 26.29 18.95 0.06
CA VAL A 80 24.90 18.49 0.08
C VAL A 80 24.53 17.85 -1.27
N VAL A 81 24.46 16.51 -1.36
CA VAL A 81 24.07 15.82 -2.60
C VAL A 81 22.60 15.35 -2.61
N GLN A 82 21.86 15.39 -1.50
CA GLN A 82 20.40 15.32 -1.56
C GLN A 82 19.82 15.74 -0.20
N GLU A 83 18.97 16.78 -0.17
CA GLU A 83 18.27 17.14 1.07
C GLU A 83 17.38 15.96 1.51
N PRO A 84 17.60 15.38 2.71
CA PRO A 84 16.67 14.41 3.26
C PRO A 84 15.28 15.05 3.41
N ARG A 85 14.22 14.30 3.09
CA ARG A 85 12.84 14.79 3.20
C ARG A 85 12.27 14.52 4.58
N LEU A 86 12.59 13.36 5.15
CA LEU A 86 12.16 12.95 6.49
C LEU A 86 13.08 13.50 7.56
N LEU A 87 14.41 13.45 7.36
CA LEU A 87 15.39 13.94 8.34
C LEU A 87 15.66 15.45 8.24
N LYS A 88 14.89 16.19 7.43
CA LYS A 88 15.07 17.64 7.21
C LYS A 88 15.14 18.48 8.51
N PRO A 89 14.31 18.22 9.54
CA PRO A 89 14.40 18.92 10.82
C PRO A 89 15.67 18.56 11.61
N LEU A 90 16.07 17.27 11.63
CA LEU A 90 17.33 16.83 12.26
C LEU A 90 18.55 17.42 11.56
N ALA A 91 18.56 17.43 10.23
CA ALA A 91 19.67 17.96 9.45
C ALA A 91 19.89 19.47 9.69
N ARG A 92 18.82 20.24 9.97
CA ARG A 92 18.94 21.66 10.34
C ARG A 92 19.51 21.84 11.74
N GLN A 93 19.01 21.11 12.74
CA GLN A 93 19.52 21.20 14.12
C GLN A 93 20.98 20.70 14.21
N LEU A 94 21.27 19.51 13.68
CA LEU A 94 22.63 18.96 13.68
C LEU A 94 23.62 19.79 12.84
N GLY A 95 23.17 20.42 11.75
CA GLY A 95 24.01 21.29 10.93
C GLY A 95 24.35 22.64 11.58
N GLU A 96 23.46 23.17 12.42
CA GLU A 96 23.71 24.38 13.22
C GLU A 96 24.55 24.09 14.46
N ASP A 97 24.34 22.93 15.11
CA ASP A 97 25.09 22.52 16.31
C ASP A 97 26.51 22.03 15.99
N ALA A 98 26.73 21.36 14.85
CA ALA A 98 28.07 21.00 14.36
C ALA A 98 28.96 22.21 14.07
N LYS A 99 28.36 23.39 13.83
CA LYS A 99 29.10 24.67 13.67
C LYS A 99 29.46 25.34 14.98
N ARG A 100 28.89 24.93 16.12
CA ARG A 100 28.99 25.66 17.40
C ARG A 100 29.81 24.96 18.49
N ASP A 101 30.43 23.82 18.19
CA ASP A 101 31.40 23.13 19.08
C ASP A 101 30.84 22.78 20.48
N ARG A 102 29.52 22.74 20.61
CA ARG A 102 28.80 22.46 21.86
C ARG A 102 27.62 21.55 21.55
N PHE A 103 27.89 20.26 21.58
CA PHE A 103 26.93 19.23 21.22
C PHE A 103 26.00 18.97 22.42
N THR A 104 25.05 19.86 22.70
CA THR A 104 24.05 19.64 23.77
C THR A 104 22.68 19.47 23.14
N LEU A 105 22.50 18.44 22.31
CA LEU A 105 21.17 18.01 21.92
C LEU A 105 20.53 17.37 23.15
N SER A 106 19.59 18.07 23.80
CA SER A 106 18.84 17.48 24.89
C SER A 106 18.13 16.21 24.39
N THR A 107 18.20 15.13 25.15
CA THR A 107 17.51 13.85 24.89
C THR A 107 16.02 14.05 24.56
N LEU A 108 15.41 15.10 25.11
CA LEU A 108 14.02 15.52 24.85
C LEU A 108 13.80 15.98 23.39
N SER A 109 14.71 16.77 22.83
CA SER A 109 14.62 17.29 21.46
C SER A 109 14.76 16.18 20.42
N LEU A 110 15.66 15.23 20.66
CA LEU A 110 15.84 14.05 19.80
C LEU A 110 14.60 13.16 19.76
N ARG A 111 14.00 12.92 20.92
CA ARG A 111 12.75 12.14 21.03
C ARG A 111 11.60 12.79 20.26
N THR A 112 11.48 14.11 20.35
CA THR A 112 10.43 14.86 19.64
C THR A 112 10.56 14.74 18.12
N VAL A 113 11.79 14.73 17.59
CA VAL A 113 11.99 14.57 16.14
C VAL A 113 11.79 13.13 15.68
N LEU A 114 12.20 12.14 16.48
CA LEU A 114 11.87 10.73 16.23
C LEU A 114 10.36 10.51 16.20
N ASP A 115 9.63 11.05 17.18
CA ASP A 115 8.16 10.99 17.24
C ASP A 115 7.52 11.64 16.00
N GLY A 116 8.08 12.76 15.54
CA GLY A 116 7.63 13.43 14.30
C GLY A 116 7.89 12.62 13.03
N ILE A 117 8.98 11.86 12.96
CA ILE A 117 9.28 10.96 11.83
C ILE A 117 8.34 9.75 11.88
N HIS A 118 8.15 9.15 13.06
CA HIS A 118 7.24 8.03 13.28
C HIS A 118 5.81 8.39 12.85
N SER A 119 5.30 9.55 13.29
CA SER A 119 3.97 10.05 12.91
C SER A 119 3.80 10.20 11.39
N ARG A 120 4.79 10.74 10.67
CA ARG A 120 4.75 10.86 9.20
C ARG A 120 4.79 9.51 8.49
N MET A 121 5.50 8.53 9.06
CA MET A 121 5.57 7.18 8.51
C MET A 121 4.24 6.44 8.73
N ASP A 122 3.58 6.66 9.86
CA ASP A 122 2.24 6.14 10.16
C ASP A 122 1.16 6.75 9.26
N GLU A 123 1.20 8.05 8.99
CA GLU A 123 0.29 8.72 8.05
C GLU A 123 0.36 8.08 6.65
N GLN A 124 1.57 7.77 6.16
CA GLN A 124 1.73 7.06 4.89
C GLN A 124 1.14 5.64 4.93
N ARG A 125 1.25 4.92 6.05
CA ARG A 125 0.63 3.60 6.22
C ARG A 125 -0.89 3.66 6.28
N GLU A 126 -1.45 4.72 6.84
CA GLU A 126 -2.90 4.92 6.86
C GLU A 126 -3.45 5.05 5.44
N ILE A 127 -2.77 5.79 4.57
CA ILE A 127 -3.13 5.89 3.15
C ILE A 127 -3.11 4.50 2.49
N THR A 128 -2.07 3.69 2.68
CA THR A 128 -2.02 2.34 2.09
C THR A 128 -3.16 1.45 2.61
N ARG A 129 -3.46 1.49 3.92
CA ARG A 129 -4.58 0.75 4.53
C ARG A 129 -5.94 1.19 4.01
N TYR A 130 -6.11 2.48 3.71
CA TYR A 130 -7.30 2.99 3.03
C TYR A 130 -7.43 2.38 1.63
N PHE A 131 -6.35 2.32 0.83
CA PHE A 131 -6.38 1.70 -0.51
C PHE A 131 -6.70 0.19 -0.47
N ILE A 132 -6.18 -0.54 0.52
CA ILE A 132 -6.53 -1.96 0.75
C ILE A 132 -8.04 -2.09 1.00
N SER A 133 -8.57 -1.28 1.90
CA SER A 133 -10.00 -1.29 2.26
C SER A 133 -10.89 -0.85 1.09
N LEU A 134 -10.42 0.12 0.31
CA LEU A 134 -11.08 0.62 -0.88
C LEU A 134 -11.20 -0.47 -1.95
N LEU A 135 -10.16 -1.29 -2.17
CA LEU A 135 -10.23 -2.42 -3.11
C LEU A 135 -11.28 -3.45 -2.69
N VAL A 136 -11.36 -3.77 -1.40
CA VAL A 136 -12.40 -4.67 -0.86
C VAL A 136 -13.78 -4.07 -1.10
N PHE A 137 -13.98 -2.82 -0.70
CA PHE A 137 -15.25 -2.12 -0.86
C PHE A 137 -15.69 -2.05 -2.31
N LEU A 138 -14.77 -1.75 -3.22
CA LEU A 138 -15.05 -1.64 -4.64
C LEU A 138 -15.40 -2.98 -5.28
N GLY A 139 -14.76 -4.07 -4.84
CA GLY A 139 -15.13 -5.43 -5.25
C GLY A 139 -16.53 -5.83 -4.78
N LEU A 140 -16.90 -5.47 -3.55
CA LEU A 140 -18.26 -5.64 -3.03
C LEU A 140 -19.28 -4.81 -3.84
N LEU A 141 -18.96 -3.55 -4.14
CA LEU A 141 -19.82 -2.67 -4.92
C LEU A 141 -20.05 -3.23 -6.34
N GLY A 142 -19.00 -3.73 -6.99
CA GLY A 142 -19.12 -4.38 -8.30
C GLY A 142 -20.02 -5.61 -8.28
N THR A 143 -20.01 -6.38 -7.20
CA THR A 143 -20.91 -7.53 -7.04
C THR A 143 -22.36 -7.09 -6.85
N PHE A 144 -22.58 -6.08 -6.00
CA PHE A 144 -23.90 -5.49 -5.80
C PHE A 144 -24.47 -4.96 -7.13
N TRP A 145 -23.66 -4.26 -7.92
CA TRP A 145 -24.05 -3.77 -9.22
C TRP A 145 -24.42 -4.89 -10.20
N GLY A 146 -23.62 -5.95 -10.27
CA GLY A 146 -23.93 -7.11 -11.12
C GLY A 146 -25.23 -7.82 -10.71
N LEU A 147 -25.46 -7.99 -9.41
CA LEU A 147 -26.69 -8.59 -8.89
C LEU A 147 -27.94 -7.74 -9.15
N LEU A 148 -27.83 -6.41 -9.10
CA LEU A 148 -28.92 -5.52 -9.52
C LEU A 148 -29.30 -5.76 -11.00
N GLY A 149 -28.32 -5.98 -11.86
CA GLY A 149 -28.54 -6.36 -13.26
C GLY A 149 -29.34 -7.67 -13.38
N THR A 150 -28.94 -8.69 -12.61
CA THR A 150 -29.66 -9.98 -12.54
C THR A 150 -31.11 -9.80 -12.08
N ILE A 151 -31.35 -9.02 -11.02
CA ILE A 151 -32.69 -8.76 -10.49
C ILE A 151 -33.57 -8.04 -11.53
N ASN A 152 -33.02 -7.04 -12.21
CA ASN A 152 -33.74 -6.32 -13.26
C ASN A 152 -34.10 -7.25 -14.44
N ALA A 153 -33.18 -8.12 -14.86
CA ALA A 153 -33.44 -9.09 -15.92
C ALA A 153 -34.55 -10.09 -15.54
N VAL A 154 -34.52 -10.61 -14.31
CA VAL A 154 -35.59 -11.47 -13.78
C VAL A 154 -36.93 -10.73 -13.74
N GLY A 155 -36.93 -9.47 -13.28
CA GLY A 155 -38.14 -8.63 -13.28
C GLY A 155 -38.72 -8.45 -14.68
N GLN A 156 -37.88 -8.19 -15.68
CA GLN A 156 -38.31 -8.03 -17.07
C GLN A 156 -38.96 -9.31 -17.63
N VAL A 157 -38.38 -10.48 -17.35
CA VAL A 157 -38.94 -11.78 -17.75
C VAL A 157 -40.32 -11.99 -17.13
N ILE A 158 -40.47 -11.71 -15.83
CA ILE A 158 -41.76 -11.85 -15.13
C ILE A 158 -42.82 -10.90 -15.73
N THR A 159 -42.46 -9.65 -16.01
CA THR A 159 -43.39 -8.67 -16.59
C THR A 159 -43.68 -8.88 -18.08
N GLY A 160 -42.78 -9.56 -18.79
CA GLY A 160 -42.87 -9.78 -20.23
C GLY A 160 -43.63 -11.04 -20.63
N LEU A 161 -44.01 -11.89 -19.67
CA LEU A 161 -44.79 -13.10 -19.92
C LEU A 161 -46.23 -12.73 -20.29
N ASP A 162 -46.59 -13.03 -21.53
CA ASP A 162 -47.95 -12.85 -22.02
C ASP A 162 -48.84 -13.98 -21.51
N MET A 163 -49.52 -13.71 -20.40
CA MET A 163 -50.47 -14.64 -19.75
C MET A 163 -51.77 -14.83 -20.56
N SER A 164 -51.91 -14.17 -21.72
CA SER A 164 -53.08 -14.31 -22.60
C SER A 164 -52.96 -15.44 -23.63
N GLN A 165 -51.79 -16.08 -23.76
CA GLN A 165 -51.62 -17.25 -24.64
C GLN A 165 -52.25 -18.52 -24.07
N GLU A 166 -52.94 -19.30 -24.93
CA GLU A 166 -53.55 -20.60 -24.56
C GLU A 166 -52.51 -21.72 -24.37
N ASP A 167 -51.26 -21.53 -24.80
CA ASP A 167 -50.20 -22.55 -24.77
C ASP A 167 -49.30 -22.39 -23.54
N PHE A 168 -49.80 -22.86 -22.38
CA PHE A 168 -49.08 -22.85 -21.09
C PHE A 168 -47.69 -23.49 -21.17
N GLY A 169 -47.47 -24.46 -22.07
CA GLY A 169 -46.17 -25.10 -22.26
C GLY A 169 -45.10 -24.14 -22.77
N LYS A 170 -45.47 -23.23 -23.68
CA LYS A 170 -44.56 -22.20 -24.20
C LYS A 170 -44.26 -21.12 -23.18
N VAL A 171 -45.28 -20.64 -22.46
CA VAL A 171 -45.12 -19.65 -21.38
C VAL A 171 -44.19 -20.18 -20.29
N PHE A 172 -44.32 -21.46 -19.92
CA PHE A 172 -43.42 -22.10 -18.96
C PHE A 172 -41.99 -22.25 -19.49
N ALA A 173 -41.82 -22.63 -20.76
CA ALA A 173 -40.49 -22.72 -21.38
C ALA A 173 -39.79 -21.36 -21.47
N GLU A 174 -40.53 -20.28 -21.76
CA GLU A 174 -40.01 -18.91 -21.78
C GLU A 174 -39.64 -18.41 -20.38
N LEU A 175 -40.46 -18.70 -19.37
CA LEU A 175 -40.10 -18.42 -17.97
C LEU A 175 -38.83 -19.20 -17.57
N GLN A 176 -38.73 -20.48 -17.94
CA GLN A 176 -37.55 -21.29 -17.65
C GLN A 176 -36.28 -20.73 -18.29
N ASP A 177 -36.29 -20.42 -19.60
CA ASP A 177 -35.13 -19.84 -20.30
C ASP A 177 -34.79 -18.45 -19.76
N GLY A 178 -35.82 -17.63 -19.49
CA GLY A 178 -35.67 -16.28 -18.97
C GLY A 178 -35.10 -16.21 -17.56
N LEU A 179 -35.35 -17.23 -16.72
CA LEU A 179 -34.77 -17.31 -15.37
C LEU A 179 -33.39 -17.97 -15.33
N LEU A 180 -33.07 -18.86 -16.28
CA LEU A 180 -31.76 -19.52 -16.35
C LEU A 180 -30.62 -18.54 -16.68
N LYS A 181 -30.83 -17.66 -17.66
CA LYS A 181 -29.81 -16.67 -18.09
C LYS A 181 -29.30 -15.76 -16.96
N PRO A 182 -30.16 -15.13 -16.14
CA PRO A 182 -29.73 -14.32 -15.00
C PRO A 182 -29.00 -15.14 -13.93
N LEU A 183 -29.40 -16.40 -13.73
CA LEU A 183 -28.78 -17.34 -12.78
C LEU A 183 -27.34 -17.70 -13.19
N GLU A 184 -27.10 -17.96 -14.48
CA GLU A 184 -25.74 -18.15 -15.01
C GLU A 184 -24.90 -16.86 -14.88
N GLY A 185 -25.52 -15.70 -15.08
CA GLY A 185 -24.87 -14.39 -14.93
C GLY A 185 -24.41 -14.08 -13.51
N MET A 186 -24.99 -14.71 -12.49
CA MET A 186 -24.65 -14.45 -11.07
C MET A 186 -23.16 -14.73 -10.78
N GLY A 187 -22.60 -15.81 -11.31
CA GLY A 187 -21.17 -16.15 -11.11
C GLY A 187 -20.22 -15.09 -11.67
N THR A 188 -20.62 -14.40 -12.74
CA THR A 188 -19.85 -13.30 -13.33
C THR A 188 -19.91 -12.02 -12.50
N ALA A 189 -21.03 -11.77 -11.79
CA ALA A 189 -21.16 -10.64 -10.88
C ALA A 189 -20.19 -10.73 -9.68
N PHE A 190 -19.96 -11.94 -9.14
CA PHE A 190 -19.01 -12.18 -8.04
C PHE A 190 -17.54 -11.98 -8.44
N SER A 191 -17.23 -11.99 -9.74
CA SER A 191 -15.85 -11.89 -10.20
C SER A 191 -15.17 -10.56 -9.86
N SER A 192 -15.95 -9.47 -9.79
CA SER A 192 -15.48 -8.15 -9.33
C SER A 192 -15.01 -8.19 -7.87
N SER A 193 -15.71 -8.95 -7.00
CA SER A 193 -15.30 -9.15 -5.61
C SER A 193 -14.00 -9.94 -5.52
N LEU A 194 -13.85 -10.99 -6.33
CA LEU A 194 -12.58 -11.74 -6.39
C LEU A 194 -11.41 -10.87 -6.85
N LEU A 195 -11.62 -9.98 -7.82
CA LEU A 195 -10.61 -9.01 -8.24
C LEU A 195 -10.26 -8.00 -7.13
N GLY A 196 -11.27 -7.45 -6.45
CA GLY A 196 -11.08 -6.52 -5.35
C GLY A 196 -10.36 -7.14 -4.15
N LEU A 197 -10.78 -8.35 -3.74
CA LEU A 197 -10.14 -9.11 -2.66
C LEU A 197 -8.73 -9.59 -3.04
N GLY A 198 -8.54 -10.06 -4.28
CA GLY A 198 -7.21 -10.42 -4.78
C GLY A 198 -6.26 -9.22 -4.78
N GLY A 199 -6.74 -8.08 -5.27
CA GLY A 199 -6.00 -6.81 -5.24
C GLY A 199 -5.66 -6.35 -3.82
N SER A 200 -6.60 -6.46 -2.88
CA SER A 200 -6.37 -6.06 -1.49
C SER A 200 -5.35 -6.96 -0.79
N LEU A 201 -5.32 -8.26 -1.10
CA LEU A 201 -4.28 -9.18 -0.63
C LEU A 201 -2.91 -8.83 -1.18
N ILE A 202 -2.82 -8.48 -2.47
CA ILE A 202 -1.56 -8.03 -3.09
C ILE A 202 -1.05 -6.77 -2.39
N LEU A 203 -1.90 -5.74 -2.23
CA LEU A 203 -1.51 -4.52 -1.52
C LEU A 203 -1.19 -4.78 -0.06
N GLY A 204 -1.95 -5.64 0.64
CA GLY A 204 -1.70 -6.00 2.03
C GLY A 204 -0.32 -6.61 2.24
N PHE A 205 0.10 -7.51 1.34
CA PHE A 205 1.45 -8.06 1.40
C PHE A 205 2.52 -6.98 1.18
N LEU A 206 2.33 -6.11 0.18
CA LEU A 206 3.28 -5.01 -0.09
C LEU A 206 3.37 -4.02 1.08
N ASP A 207 2.25 -3.72 1.74
CA ASP A 207 2.19 -2.85 2.92
C ASP A 207 2.97 -3.44 4.10
N ILE A 208 2.82 -4.74 4.37
CA ILE A 208 3.60 -5.43 5.41
C ILE A 208 5.10 -5.31 5.13
N GLN A 209 5.52 -5.54 3.88
CA GLN A 209 6.93 -5.44 3.50
C GLN A 209 7.47 -4.01 3.63
N ALA A 210 6.70 -3.01 3.21
CA ALA A 210 7.02 -1.61 3.42
C ALA A 210 7.11 -1.27 4.92
N GLY A 211 6.19 -1.80 5.71
CA GLY A 211 6.18 -1.65 7.15
C GLY A 211 7.43 -2.20 7.84
N HIS A 212 7.87 -3.41 7.46
CA HIS A 212 9.12 -3.98 7.94
C HIS A 212 10.37 -3.16 7.55
N ALA A 213 10.37 -2.52 6.37
CA ALA A 213 11.47 -1.63 5.97
C ALA A 213 11.51 -0.36 6.84
N GLN A 214 10.34 0.22 7.10
CA GLN A 214 10.15 1.39 7.92
C GLN A 214 10.57 1.16 9.39
N ASN A 215 10.11 0.07 10.02
CA ASN A 215 10.49 -0.24 11.40
C ASN A 215 12.01 -0.40 11.55
N ARG A 216 12.64 -1.18 10.65
CA ARG A 216 14.10 -1.37 10.68
C ARG A 216 14.90 -0.08 10.44
N PHE A 217 14.32 0.88 9.72
CA PHE A 217 14.91 2.20 9.57
C PHE A 217 14.80 3.00 10.86
N TYR A 218 13.64 2.99 11.51
CA TYR A 218 13.40 3.63 12.79
C TYR A 218 14.31 3.07 13.90
N ASP A 219 14.37 1.75 14.06
CA ASP A 219 15.24 1.09 15.04
C ASP A 219 16.71 1.47 14.82
N GLY A 220 17.15 1.52 13.54
CA GLY A 220 18.51 1.91 13.19
C GLY A 220 18.81 3.40 13.43
N LEU A 221 17.80 4.27 13.34
CA LEU A 221 17.91 5.68 13.71
C LEU A 221 18.02 5.83 15.23
N GLU A 222 17.18 5.13 15.99
CA GLU A 222 17.20 5.14 17.44
C GLU A 222 18.56 4.67 17.98
N GLU A 223 19.06 3.54 17.50
CA GLU A 223 20.39 3.01 17.86
C GLU A 223 21.52 4.01 17.54
N TRP A 224 21.46 4.67 16.39
CA TRP A 224 22.44 5.68 16.02
C TRP A 224 22.40 6.90 16.95
N LEU A 225 21.21 7.36 17.33
CA LEU A 225 21.04 8.51 18.21
C LEU A 225 21.50 8.22 19.64
N THR A 226 21.14 7.07 20.21
CA THR A 226 21.65 6.64 21.52
C THR A 226 23.18 6.55 21.52
N GLY A 227 23.76 6.07 20.42
CA GLY A 227 25.22 6.02 20.25
C GLY A 227 25.88 7.40 20.28
N VAL A 228 25.26 8.42 19.68
CA VAL A 228 25.77 9.80 19.70
C VAL A 228 25.63 10.42 21.10
N THR A 229 24.50 10.24 21.78
CA THR A 229 24.28 10.79 23.14
C THR A 229 25.27 10.21 24.14
N ASN A 230 25.50 8.89 24.14
CA ASN A 230 26.47 8.26 25.04
C ASN A 230 27.92 8.71 24.81
N LEU A 231 28.26 9.13 23.59
CA LEU A 231 29.58 9.70 23.28
C LEU A 231 29.73 11.13 23.80
N VAL A 232 28.63 11.89 23.84
CA VAL A 232 28.61 13.26 24.37
C VAL A 232 28.74 13.26 25.89
N ASP A 233 27.94 12.45 26.59
CA ASP A 233 27.98 12.36 28.07
C ASP A 233 29.38 11.98 28.58
N ARG A 234 30.08 11.08 27.87
CA ARG A 234 31.43 10.64 28.26
C ARG A 234 32.50 11.72 28.08
N VAL A 235 32.32 12.65 27.15
CA VAL A 235 33.26 13.76 26.88
C VAL A 235 33.09 14.88 27.90
N ASP A 236 31.86 15.12 28.38
CA ASP A 236 31.61 16.08 29.45
C ASP A 236 32.13 15.56 30.81
N ASP A 237 31.98 14.26 31.11
CA ASP A 237 32.57 13.64 32.32
C ASP A 237 34.11 13.73 32.36
N GLU A 238 34.80 13.53 31.22
CA GLU A 238 36.26 13.65 31.14
C GLU A 238 36.76 15.10 31.31
N LYS A 239 35.95 16.10 30.94
CA LYS A 239 36.28 17.53 31.12
C LYS A 239 36.05 18.02 32.55
N GLU A 240 35.12 17.43 33.30
CA GLU A 240 34.92 17.77 34.72
C GLU A 240 35.99 17.16 35.63
N LEU A 241 36.71 16.13 35.17
CA LEU A 241 37.78 15.44 35.91
C LEU A 241 39.20 15.99 35.63
N SER A 242 39.36 16.95 34.72
CA SER A 242 40.64 17.58 34.32
C SER A 242 40.78 19.02 34.80
#